data_AF-A0A938STP8-F1
#
_entry.id   AF-A0A938STP8-F1
#
_cell.length_a   1.000
_cell.length_b   1.000
_cell.length_c   1.000
_cell.angle_alpha   90.00
_cell.angle_beta   90.00
_cell.angle_gamma   90.00
#
_symmetry.space_group_name_H-M   'P 1'
#
loop_
_entity.id
_entity.type
_entity.pdbx_description
1 polymer ?
#
loop_
_entity_poly.entity_id
_entity_poly.type
_entity_poly.pdbx_seq_one_letter_code
_entity_poly.pdbx_strand_id
1 'polypeptide(L)'
;MTTLRAAITLSVAAGSAAAFPPYLTEWRNQYPTSTLPSQMIRLTGSACNVCHHPPSRSELGTCYRTTLIDFLNLGQEIADAIRNAHNIDSDADGTPNGVEILTPRDDEPGEIGYHPGLRGPTGVDPCHDFPLAPVTNRAETPPPPCRPDWNGDGVVDFNDFLEFLNDYNAGVPRADLNQDGIVDFNDFLEFLNLYNAGC
;
A
#
# COMPACT_ATOMS: atom_id res chain seq x y z
N MET A 1 53.68 -37.10 35.77
CA MET A 1 52.51 -37.60 35.02
C MET A 1 51.38 -36.61 35.24
N THR A 2 51.24 -35.65 34.33
CA THR A 2 50.29 -34.52 34.46
C THR A 2 49.05 -34.87 33.66
N THR A 3 47.93 -35.10 34.34
CA THR A 3 46.64 -35.42 33.72
C THR A 3 46.00 -34.15 33.15
N LEU A 4 46.03 -33.98 31.83
CA LEU A 4 45.21 -32.97 31.15
C LEU A 4 43.74 -33.41 31.20
N ARG A 5 42.88 -32.61 31.84
CA ARG A 5 41.43 -32.71 31.70
C ARG A 5 41.01 -31.88 30.48
N ALA A 6 40.56 -32.55 29.42
CA ALA A 6 39.93 -31.88 28.28
C ALA A 6 38.54 -31.39 28.69
N ALA A 7 38.32 -30.08 28.66
CA ALA A 7 37.00 -29.49 28.78
C ALA A 7 36.32 -29.55 27.41
N ILE A 8 35.30 -30.39 27.27
CA ILE A 8 34.44 -30.43 26.10
C ILE A 8 33.44 -29.28 26.25
N THR A 9 33.69 -28.17 25.54
CA THR A 9 32.70 -27.11 25.36
C THR A 9 31.62 -27.61 24.40
N LEU A 10 30.43 -27.86 24.93
CA LEU A 10 29.24 -28.11 24.13
C LEU A 10 28.73 -26.75 23.64
N SER A 11 29.09 -26.35 22.42
CA SER A 11 28.49 -25.20 21.76
C SER A 11 27.07 -25.59 21.34
N VAL A 12 26.08 -25.12 22.11
CA VAL A 12 24.69 -25.09 21.63
C VAL A 12 24.67 -24.07 20.50
N ALA A 13 24.62 -24.54 19.26
CA ALA A 13 24.22 -23.69 18.16
C ALA A 13 22.84 -23.15 18.51
N ALA A 14 22.74 -21.83 18.71
CA ALA A 14 21.44 -21.17 18.72
C ALA A 14 20.80 -21.53 17.38
N GLY A 15 19.82 -22.43 17.40
CA GLY A 15 18.99 -22.65 16.23
C GLY A 15 18.38 -21.31 15.89
N SER A 16 18.85 -20.66 14.82
CA SER A 16 18.06 -19.64 14.18
C SER A 16 16.75 -20.35 13.83
N ALA A 17 15.67 -19.97 14.51
CA ALA A 17 14.34 -20.39 14.12
C ALA A 17 14.30 -20.26 12.60
N ALA A 18 14.03 -21.36 11.90
CA ALA A 18 13.89 -21.35 10.45
C ALA A 18 12.70 -20.42 10.19
N ALA A 19 13.00 -19.16 9.96
CA ALA A 19 12.00 -18.14 9.75
C ALA A 19 11.23 -18.61 8.52
N PHE A 20 9.94 -18.84 8.71
CA PHE A 20 8.94 -18.69 7.67
C PHE A 20 9.42 -17.57 6.71
N PRO A 21 9.45 -17.77 5.38
CA PRO A 21 10.13 -16.84 4.46
C PRO A 21 9.73 -15.41 4.85
N PRO A 22 10.68 -14.54 5.26
CA PRO A 22 10.32 -13.36 6.03
C PRO A 22 9.43 -12.50 5.14
N TYR A 23 8.15 -12.38 5.51
CA TYR A 23 7.10 -11.72 4.74
C TYR A 23 7.58 -10.40 4.12
N LEU A 24 8.35 -9.63 4.88
CA LEU A 24 8.96 -8.37 4.47
C LEU A 24 9.89 -8.48 3.24
N THR A 25 10.60 -9.59 3.07
CA THR A 25 11.41 -9.87 1.88
C THR A 25 10.52 -10.02 0.65
N GLU A 26 9.48 -10.84 0.71
CA GLU A 26 8.55 -10.99 -0.43
C GLU A 26 7.78 -9.70 -0.70
N TRP A 27 7.44 -8.95 0.35
CA TRP A 27 6.82 -7.64 0.20
C TRP A 27 7.73 -6.67 -0.54
N ARG A 28 9.03 -6.63 -0.19
CA ARG A 28 10.03 -5.80 -0.89
C ARG A 28 10.28 -6.26 -2.32
N ASN A 29 10.18 -7.57 -2.59
CA ASN A 29 10.25 -8.09 -3.95
C ASN A 29 9.08 -7.60 -4.81
N GLN A 30 7.87 -7.56 -4.24
CA GLN A 30 6.68 -7.07 -4.94
C GLN A 30 6.67 -5.54 -5.09
N TYR A 31 7.14 -4.80 -4.09
CA TYR A 31 7.07 -3.34 -4.02
C TYR A 31 8.46 -2.71 -3.83
N PRO A 32 9.38 -2.86 -4.81
CA PRO A 32 10.78 -2.45 -4.64
C PRO A 32 10.97 -0.93 -4.53
N THR A 33 10.02 -0.13 -5.01
CA THR A 33 10.05 1.33 -4.94
C THR A 33 9.43 1.89 -3.67
N SER A 34 8.62 1.10 -2.95
CA SER A 34 7.92 1.59 -1.78
C SER A 34 8.86 1.75 -0.59
N THR A 35 8.77 2.89 0.08
CA THR A 35 9.55 3.20 1.28
C THR A 35 8.76 2.92 2.56
N LEU A 36 7.52 2.44 2.44
CA LEU A 36 6.61 2.17 3.56
C LEU A 36 7.23 1.32 4.69
N PRO A 37 8.04 0.26 4.44
CA PRO A 37 8.65 -0.49 5.54
C PRO A 37 9.62 0.34 6.39
N SER A 38 10.42 1.20 5.75
CA SER A 38 11.30 2.14 6.48
C SER A 38 10.49 3.19 7.24
N GLN A 39 9.40 3.68 6.65
CA GLN A 39 8.50 4.61 7.32
C GLN A 39 7.88 3.97 8.57
N MET A 40 7.35 2.75 8.46
CA MET A 40 6.79 2.02 9.61
C MET A 40 7.81 1.79 10.71
N ILE A 41 9.09 1.53 10.37
CA ILE A 41 10.16 1.48 11.37
C ILE A 41 10.30 2.83 12.10
N ARG A 42 10.30 3.96 11.38
CA ARG A 42 10.45 5.28 12.00
C ARG A 42 9.24 5.66 12.88
N LEU A 43 8.03 5.37 12.41
CA LEU A 43 6.79 5.74 13.10
C LEU A 43 6.52 4.86 14.32
N THR A 44 6.88 3.58 14.25
CA THR A 44 6.38 2.57 15.20
C THR A 44 7.45 1.64 15.77
N GLY A 45 8.69 1.75 15.30
CA GLY A 45 9.81 0.88 15.70
C GLY A 45 9.84 -0.49 15.01
N SER A 46 8.94 -0.78 14.05
CA SER A 46 8.83 -2.10 13.43
C SER A 46 8.32 -2.06 11.99
N ALA A 47 9.11 -2.60 11.04
CA ALA A 47 8.65 -2.83 9.66
C ALA A 47 7.56 -3.91 9.56
N CYS A 48 7.39 -4.75 10.59
CA CYS A 48 6.31 -5.73 10.60
C CYS A 48 4.94 -5.05 10.60
N ASN A 49 4.88 -3.78 10.98
CA ASN A 49 3.64 -3.04 11.07
C ASN A 49 3.06 -2.70 9.69
N VAL A 50 3.80 -2.88 8.60
CA VAL A 50 3.21 -2.88 7.24
C VAL A 50 2.08 -3.92 7.13
N CYS A 51 2.10 -4.98 7.95
CA CYS A 51 1.18 -6.12 7.83
C CYS A 51 0.61 -6.61 9.16
N HIS A 52 0.91 -5.92 10.26
CA HIS A 52 0.57 -6.37 11.62
C HIS A 52 0.25 -5.20 12.57
N HIS A 53 -0.18 -4.05 12.08
CA HIS A 53 -0.61 -2.93 12.93
C HIS A 53 -2.03 -3.15 13.53
N PRO A 54 -2.40 -2.67 14.73
CA PRO A 54 -1.53 -2.27 15.85
C PRO A 54 -0.58 -3.40 16.26
N PRO A 55 0.55 -3.09 16.95
CA PRO A 55 1.72 -3.97 17.09
C PRO A 55 1.48 -5.38 17.66
N SER A 56 0.23 -5.69 18.02
CA SER A 56 -0.27 -7.00 18.39
C SER A 56 -0.30 -7.95 17.20
N ARG A 57 0.56 -8.97 17.26
CA ARG A 57 0.49 -10.14 16.36
C ARG A 57 -0.63 -11.11 16.74
N SER A 58 -1.36 -10.84 17.82
CA SER A 58 -2.34 -11.75 18.42
C SER A 58 -3.78 -11.24 18.38
N GLU A 59 -3.99 -9.93 18.21
CA GLU A 59 -5.32 -9.32 18.08
C GLU A 59 -5.66 -9.12 16.59
N LEU A 60 -6.96 -8.94 16.31
CA LEU A 60 -7.46 -8.55 15.00
C LEU A 60 -7.02 -7.11 14.73
N GLY A 61 -6.27 -6.90 13.64
CA GLY A 61 -5.56 -5.64 13.37
C GLY A 61 -4.82 -5.62 12.02
N THR A 62 -5.03 -4.52 11.31
CA THR A 62 -5.00 -4.17 9.89
C THR A 62 -5.92 -5.00 9.05
N CYS A 63 -6.66 -4.29 8.21
CA CYS A 63 -7.42 -4.90 7.15
C CYS A 63 -6.52 -5.65 6.16
N TYR A 64 -5.36 -5.08 5.82
CA TYR A 64 -4.35 -5.72 4.96
C TYR A 64 -3.93 -7.09 5.48
N ARG A 65 -3.65 -7.22 6.78
CA ARG A 65 -3.30 -8.49 7.42
C ARG A 65 -4.38 -9.53 7.25
N THR A 66 -5.63 -9.14 7.42
CA THR A 66 -6.78 -10.04 7.31
C THR A 66 -6.85 -10.59 5.88
N THR A 67 -6.73 -9.71 4.88
CA THR A 67 -6.64 -10.10 3.45
C THR A 67 -5.52 -11.11 3.21
N LEU A 68 -4.33 -10.90 3.78
CA LEU A 68 -3.20 -11.81 3.61
C LEU A 68 -3.43 -13.15 4.30
N ILE A 69 -4.00 -13.15 5.51
CA ILE A 69 -4.34 -14.36 6.25
C ILE A 69 -5.34 -15.19 5.45
N ASP A 70 -6.33 -14.57 4.80
CA ASP A 70 -7.30 -15.28 3.98
C ASP A 70 -6.62 -16.01 2.82
N PHE A 71 -5.70 -15.36 2.10
CA PHE A 71 -4.93 -16.00 1.04
C PHE A 71 -4.02 -17.12 1.55
N LEU A 72 -3.34 -16.92 2.67
CA LEU A 72 -2.49 -17.93 3.28
C LEU A 72 -3.29 -19.15 3.78
N ASN A 73 -4.50 -18.94 4.30
CA ASN A 73 -5.41 -20.01 4.71
C ASN A 73 -5.96 -20.82 3.52
N LEU A 74 -5.96 -20.25 2.32
CA LEU A 74 -6.22 -20.97 1.06
C LEU A 74 -5.00 -21.79 0.58
N GLY A 75 -3.89 -21.80 1.33
CA GLY A 75 -2.68 -22.54 1.00
C GLY A 75 -1.77 -21.85 0.00
N GLN A 76 -1.97 -20.55 -0.26
CA GLN A 76 -1.09 -19.78 -1.14
C GLN A 76 0.27 -19.54 -0.49
N GLU A 77 1.32 -19.45 -1.33
CA GLU A 77 2.61 -18.97 -0.87
C GLU A 77 2.55 -17.47 -0.55
N ILE A 78 3.47 -16.98 0.28
CA ILE A 78 3.50 -15.58 0.73
C ILE A 78 3.58 -14.61 -0.46
N ALA A 79 4.45 -14.89 -1.42
CA ALA A 79 4.60 -14.04 -2.60
C ALA A 79 3.29 -13.93 -3.39
N ASP A 80 2.54 -15.03 -3.49
CA ASP A 80 1.23 -15.06 -4.16
C ASP A 80 0.17 -14.34 -3.32
N ALA A 81 0.15 -14.52 -1.99
CA ALA A 81 -0.76 -13.79 -1.11
C ALA A 81 -0.56 -12.27 -1.22
N ILE A 82 0.70 -11.79 -1.24
CA ILE A 82 1.03 -10.37 -1.42
C ILE A 82 0.60 -9.86 -2.79
N ARG A 83 0.87 -10.64 -3.85
CA ARG A 83 0.50 -10.30 -5.23
C ARG A 83 -1.02 -10.25 -5.41
N ASN A 84 -1.74 -11.20 -4.83
CA ASN A 84 -3.19 -11.28 -4.94
C ASN A 84 -3.88 -10.19 -4.10
N ALA A 85 -3.28 -9.79 -2.98
CA ALA A 85 -3.76 -8.65 -2.21
C ALA A 85 -3.60 -7.31 -2.95
N HIS A 86 -2.76 -7.20 -3.99
CA HIS A 86 -2.48 -5.94 -4.69
C HIS A 86 -3.74 -5.19 -5.16
N ASN A 87 -4.71 -5.91 -5.70
CA ASN A 87 -5.95 -5.32 -6.25
C ASN A 87 -7.13 -5.36 -5.27
N ILE A 88 -6.91 -5.73 -4.01
CA ILE A 88 -7.93 -5.71 -2.97
C ILE A 88 -7.90 -4.34 -2.30
N ASP A 89 -9.06 -3.75 -2.09
CA ASP A 89 -9.27 -2.62 -1.18
C ASP A 89 -9.55 -3.22 0.20
N SER A 90 -8.52 -3.32 1.05
CA SER A 90 -8.67 -4.04 2.31
C SER A 90 -9.48 -3.25 3.34
N ASP A 91 -9.29 -1.93 3.42
CA ASP A 91 -9.90 -1.08 4.44
C ASP A 91 -11.16 -0.33 3.97
N ALA A 92 -11.62 -0.66 2.76
CA ALA A 92 -12.85 -0.19 2.15
C ALA A 92 -12.89 1.34 2.06
N ASP A 93 -11.76 1.96 1.69
CA ASP A 93 -11.64 3.40 1.48
C ASP A 93 -11.78 3.81 0.00
N GLY A 94 -11.90 2.83 -0.90
CA GLY A 94 -12.01 3.02 -2.34
C GLY A 94 -10.68 2.92 -3.09
N THR A 95 -9.55 2.75 -2.37
CA THR A 95 -8.21 2.67 -2.94
C THR A 95 -7.67 1.24 -2.78
N PRO A 96 -7.29 0.55 -3.87
CA PRO A 96 -6.67 -0.76 -3.74
C PRO A 96 -5.30 -0.69 -3.04
N ASN A 97 -4.96 -1.72 -2.26
CA ASN A 97 -3.69 -1.83 -1.52
C ASN A 97 -2.47 -1.49 -2.37
N GLY A 98 -2.44 -1.97 -3.61
CA GLY A 98 -1.33 -1.76 -4.53
C GLY A 98 -1.13 -0.31 -4.93
N VAL A 99 -2.23 0.43 -5.07
CA VAL A 99 -2.21 1.88 -5.32
C VAL A 99 -1.67 2.57 -4.08
N GLU A 100 -2.24 2.30 -2.90
CA GLU A 100 -1.77 2.90 -1.65
C GLU A 100 -0.27 2.70 -1.44
N ILE A 101 0.23 1.47 -1.59
CA ILE A 101 1.65 1.12 -1.38
C ILE A 101 2.60 1.84 -2.35
N LEU A 102 2.13 2.18 -3.55
CA LEU A 102 2.95 2.74 -4.64
C LEU A 102 2.75 4.24 -4.84
N THR A 103 1.73 4.85 -4.23
CA THR A 103 1.50 6.30 -4.36
C THR A 103 2.54 7.10 -3.57
N PRO A 104 3.23 8.07 -4.21
CA PRO A 104 4.09 9.03 -3.52
C PRO A 104 3.30 9.84 -2.48
N ARG A 105 3.94 10.21 -1.39
CA ARG A 105 3.29 10.95 -0.31
C ARG A 105 3.38 12.46 -0.50
N ASP A 106 2.22 13.12 -0.43
CA ASP A 106 2.15 14.59 -0.44
C ASP A 106 2.62 15.21 0.88
N ASP A 107 2.37 14.53 2.00
CA ASP A 107 2.73 14.99 3.34
C ASP A 107 4.19 14.70 3.73
N GLU A 108 4.88 13.84 2.98
CA GLU A 108 6.28 13.47 3.21
C GLU A 108 7.05 13.33 1.88
N PRO A 109 7.47 14.45 1.26
CA PRO A 109 8.12 14.43 -0.05
C PRO A 109 9.33 13.50 -0.11
N GLY A 110 9.35 12.63 -1.13
CA GLY A 110 10.39 11.62 -1.34
C GLY A 110 10.08 10.25 -0.73
N GLU A 111 8.99 10.12 0.02
CA GLU A 111 8.48 8.85 0.50
C GLU A 111 7.40 8.30 -0.45
N ILE A 112 7.37 6.97 -0.59
CA ILE A 112 6.42 6.24 -1.43
C ILE A 112 5.68 5.23 -0.56
N GLY A 113 4.36 5.34 -0.53
CA GLY A 113 3.47 4.38 0.10
C GLY A 113 2.66 4.96 1.26
N TYR A 114 1.35 4.75 1.16
CA TYR A 114 0.35 4.80 2.22
C TYR A 114 0.13 3.39 2.76
N HIS A 115 -0.31 3.29 4.02
CA HIS A 115 -0.49 1.98 4.65
C HIS A 115 -1.78 1.27 4.15
N PRO A 116 -1.68 0.08 3.50
CA PRO A 116 -2.77 -0.57 2.74
C PRO A 116 -3.94 -1.18 3.56
N GLY A 117 -4.14 -0.66 4.75
CA GLY A 117 -5.11 -1.22 5.70
C GLY A 117 -5.42 -0.24 6.82
N LEU A 118 -5.05 1.03 6.62
CA LEU A 118 -5.33 2.15 7.49
C LEU A 118 -5.85 3.27 6.61
N ARG A 119 -6.89 3.97 7.07
CA ARG A 119 -7.51 5.02 6.27
C ARG A 119 -7.63 6.35 7.00
N GLY A 120 -7.91 7.39 6.23
CA GLY A 120 -8.26 8.72 6.70
C GLY A 120 -7.07 9.53 7.25
N PRO A 121 -7.35 10.74 7.77
CA PRO A 121 -6.33 11.76 8.07
C PRO A 121 -5.45 11.44 9.27
N THR A 122 -5.84 10.46 10.09
CA THR A 122 -5.11 10.05 11.29
C THR A 122 -4.64 8.61 11.26
N GLY A 123 -4.89 7.91 10.13
CA GLY A 123 -4.63 6.49 9.94
C GLY A 123 -5.40 5.72 10.98
N VAL A 124 -6.68 5.44 10.74
CA VAL A 124 -7.45 4.54 11.60
C VAL A 124 -7.48 3.16 10.98
N ASP A 125 -7.58 2.11 11.80
CA ASP A 125 -7.65 0.72 11.34
C ASP A 125 -9.11 0.24 11.42
N PRO A 126 -9.85 0.16 10.31
CA PRO A 126 -11.26 -0.25 10.34
C PRO A 126 -11.48 -1.69 10.80
N CYS A 127 -10.42 -2.52 10.75
CA CYS A 127 -10.47 -3.94 11.10
C CYS A 127 -9.97 -4.22 12.52
N HIS A 128 -9.68 -3.18 13.30
CA HIS A 128 -9.34 -3.27 14.72
C HIS A 128 -10.57 -3.11 15.62
N ASP A 129 -10.47 -3.55 16.86
CA ASP A 129 -11.52 -3.43 17.90
C ASP A 129 -11.92 -1.97 18.19
N PHE A 130 -11.01 -1.02 17.91
CA PHE A 130 -11.24 0.41 18.04
C PHE A 130 -11.10 1.12 16.68
N PRO A 131 -12.08 0.99 15.78
CA PRO A 131 -11.94 1.35 14.36
C PRO A 131 -11.89 2.87 14.08
N LEU A 132 -12.05 3.69 15.12
CA LEU A 132 -11.96 5.16 15.04
C LEU A 132 -10.75 5.72 15.80
N ALA A 133 -9.98 4.87 16.48
CA ALA A 133 -8.82 5.32 17.23
C ALA A 133 -7.67 5.63 16.26
N PRO A 134 -7.00 6.80 16.37
CA PRO A 134 -5.80 7.10 15.61
C PRO A 134 -4.70 6.08 15.86
N VAL A 135 -4.08 5.62 14.77
CA VAL A 135 -3.09 4.56 14.78
C VAL A 135 -1.70 5.12 14.51
N THR A 136 -1.55 5.82 13.39
CA THR A 136 -0.28 6.47 13.00
C THR A 136 -0.28 7.97 13.27
N ASN A 137 -1.46 8.57 13.53
CA ASN A 137 -1.66 10.02 13.65
C ASN A 137 -1.22 10.80 12.40
N ARG A 138 -1.34 10.20 11.22
CA ARG A 138 -1.10 10.85 9.92
C ARG A 138 -2.05 10.32 8.85
N ALA A 139 -2.09 10.96 7.68
CA ALA A 139 -2.94 10.50 6.59
C ALA A 139 -2.48 9.13 6.10
N GLU A 140 -3.35 8.13 6.07
CA GLU A 140 -3.01 6.81 5.49
C GLU A 140 -3.89 6.46 4.29
N THR A 141 -4.79 7.35 3.88
CA THR A 141 -5.43 7.28 2.56
C THR A 141 -4.68 8.21 1.61
N PRO A 142 -4.26 7.74 0.42
CA PRO A 142 -3.78 8.61 -0.63
C PRO A 142 -4.81 9.70 -0.93
N PRO A 143 -4.40 10.91 -1.34
CA PRO A 143 -5.35 11.83 -1.96
C PRO A 143 -6.04 11.08 -3.10
N PRO A 144 -7.36 11.30 -3.31
CA PRO A 144 -8.05 10.69 -4.44
C PRO A 144 -7.26 11.01 -5.71
N PRO A 145 -7.10 10.05 -6.64
CA PRO A 145 -6.35 10.27 -7.86
C PRO A 145 -6.89 11.52 -8.55
N CYS A 146 -6.01 12.48 -8.81
CA CYS A 146 -6.40 13.69 -9.50
C CYS A 146 -6.63 13.37 -10.97
N ARG A 147 -7.82 12.89 -11.29
CA ARG A 147 -8.22 12.53 -12.66
C ARG A 147 -7.94 13.63 -13.70
N PRO A 148 -8.04 14.95 -13.39
CA PRO A 148 -7.71 15.98 -14.38
C PRO A 148 -6.21 16.25 -14.53
N ASP A 149 -5.33 15.71 -13.67
CA ASP A 149 -3.88 15.66 -13.89
C ASP A 149 -3.59 14.49 -14.85
N TRP A 150 -3.65 14.80 -16.14
CA TRP A 150 -3.68 13.84 -17.23
C TRP A 150 -2.28 13.39 -17.64
N ASN A 151 -1.28 14.26 -17.44
CA ASN A 151 0.13 13.99 -17.72
C ASN A 151 0.88 13.42 -16.50
N GLY A 152 0.29 13.50 -15.30
CA GLY A 152 0.80 12.95 -14.05
C GLY A 152 1.95 13.76 -13.46
N ASP A 153 2.02 15.07 -13.73
CA ASP A 153 3.09 15.96 -13.24
C ASP A 153 2.76 16.62 -11.89
N GLY A 154 1.55 16.38 -11.36
CA GLY A 154 1.07 16.90 -10.08
C GLY A 154 0.44 18.29 -10.16
N VAL A 155 0.27 18.86 -11.35
CA VAL A 155 -0.32 20.19 -11.55
C VAL A 155 -1.39 20.13 -12.63
N VAL A 156 -2.65 20.38 -12.25
CA VAL A 156 -3.75 20.52 -13.24
C VAL A 156 -3.61 21.83 -13.99
N ASP A 157 -3.11 21.78 -15.22
CA ASP A 157 -2.92 22.93 -16.09
C ASP A 157 -3.30 22.67 -17.56
N PHE A 158 -3.03 23.65 -18.43
CA PHE A 158 -3.43 23.57 -19.82
C PHE A 158 -2.79 22.39 -20.59
N ASN A 159 -1.66 21.86 -20.12
CA ASN A 159 -1.02 20.70 -20.73
C ASN A 159 -1.88 19.44 -20.53
N ASP A 160 -2.51 19.26 -19.36
CA ASP A 160 -3.44 18.15 -19.14
C ASP A 160 -4.63 18.20 -20.08
N PHE A 161 -5.18 19.39 -20.28
CA PHE A 161 -6.27 19.61 -21.22
C PHE A 161 -5.87 19.22 -22.64
N LEU A 162 -4.65 19.57 -23.06
CA LEU A 162 -4.13 19.21 -24.38
C LEU A 162 -3.93 17.71 -24.54
N GLU A 163 -3.39 17.04 -23.52
CA GLU A 163 -3.20 15.59 -23.56
C GLU A 163 -4.53 14.83 -23.52
N PHE A 164 -5.48 15.25 -22.69
CA PHE A 164 -6.85 14.74 -22.70
C PHE A 164 -7.47 14.88 -24.09
N LEU A 165 -7.36 16.07 -24.71
CA LEU A 165 -7.92 16.31 -26.04
C LEU A 165 -7.30 15.40 -27.11
N ASN A 166 -6.01 15.06 -27.00
CA ASN A 166 -5.36 14.12 -27.90
C ASN A 166 -5.96 12.71 -27.76
N ASP A 167 -6.14 12.23 -26.53
CA ASP A 167 -6.71 10.90 -26.27
C ASP A 167 -8.19 10.81 -26.60
N TYR A 168 -8.94 11.86 -26.29
CA TYR A 168 -10.34 12.01 -26.65
C TYR A 168 -10.53 11.91 -28.17
N ASN A 169 -9.74 12.65 -28.95
CA ASN A 169 -9.80 12.61 -30.41
C ASN A 169 -9.34 11.27 -30.99
N ALA A 170 -8.46 10.56 -30.28
CA ALA A 170 -7.99 9.22 -30.66
C ALA A 170 -8.92 8.09 -30.17
N GLY A 171 -9.95 8.39 -29.38
CA GLY A 171 -10.87 7.40 -28.80
C GLY A 171 -10.17 6.42 -27.86
N VAL A 172 -9.15 6.88 -27.12
CA VAL A 172 -8.39 6.01 -26.21
C VAL A 172 -9.28 5.64 -25.02
N PRO A 173 -9.30 4.37 -24.56
CA PRO A 173 -10.15 3.94 -23.45
C PRO A 173 -9.97 4.71 -22.14
N ARG A 174 -8.83 5.37 -21.91
CA ARG A 174 -8.65 6.22 -20.72
C ARG A 174 -9.47 7.50 -20.74
N ALA A 175 -9.89 7.95 -21.93
CA ALA A 175 -10.75 9.11 -22.11
C ALA A 175 -12.23 8.79 -21.89
N ASP A 176 -12.61 7.53 -21.70
CA ASP A 176 -13.94 7.11 -21.24
C ASP A 176 -14.01 7.28 -19.72
N LEU A 177 -14.39 8.48 -19.31
CA LEU A 177 -14.40 8.90 -17.91
C LEU A 177 -15.67 8.49 -17.18
N ASN A 178 -16.78 8.35 -17.90
CA ASN A 178 -18.05 7.88 -17.34
C ASN A 178 -18.17 6.35 -17.33
N GLN A 179 -17.22 5.65 -17.96
CA GLN A 179 -17.09 4.19 -18.05
C GLN A 179 -18.28 3.50 -18.74
N ASP A 180 -18.90 4.17 -19.71
CA ASP A 180 -20.01 3.61 -20.50
C ASP A 180 -19.54 2.79 -21.72
N GLY A 181 -18.24 2.77 -21.99
CA GLY A 181 -17.60 2.05 -23.08
C GLY A 181 -17.46 2.85 -24.37
N ILE A 182 -17.86 4.13 -24.40
CA ILE A 182 -17.80 5.00 -25.58
C ILE A 182 -17.19 6.35 -25.18
N VAL A 183 -16.09 6.72 -25.83
CA VAL A 183 -15.55 8.08 -25.69
C VAL A 183 -16.42 9.07 -26.46
N ASP A 184 -17.23 9.86 -25.76
CA ASP A 184 -18.12 10.85 -26.36
C ASP A 184 -18.22 12.18 -25.58
N PHE A 185 -19.12 13.07 -26.00
CA PHE A 185 -19.24 14.40 -25.41
C PHE A 185 -19.50 14.39 -23.89
N ASN A 186 -20.08 13.32 -23.34
CA ASN A 186 -20.28 13.19 -21.90
C ASN A 186 -18.94 13.06 -21.15
N ASP A 187 -17.95 12.39 -21.73
CA ASP A 187 -16.59 12.32 -21.15
C ASP A 187 -15.89 13.67 -21.20
N PHE A 188 -16.09 14.43 -22.28
CA PHE A 188 -15.56 15.78 -22.36
C PHE A 188 -16.15 16.69 -21.27
N LEU A 189 -17.45 16.56 -21.00
CA LEU A 189 -18.09 17.28 -19.89
C LEU A 189 -17.58 16.81 -18.52
N GLU A 190 -17.37 15.51 -18.34
CA GLU A 190 -16.81 14.95 -17.11
C GLU A 190 -15.39 15.48 -16.86
N PHE A 191 -14.54 15.50 -17.89
CA PHE A 191 -13.20 16.09 -17.80
C PHE A 191 -13.27 17.57 -17.42
N LEU A 192 -14.14 18.37 -18.04
CA LEU A 192 -14.29 19.79 -17.69
C LEU A 192 -14.75 20.00 -16.24
N ASN A 193 -15.63 19.15 -15.72
CA ASN A 193 -16.06 19.22 -14.32
C ASN A 193 -14.88 18.93 -13.39
N LEU A 194 -14.11 17.88 -13.68
CA LEU A 194 -12.92 17.51 -12.94
C LEU A 194 -11.85 18.62 -13.01
N TYR A 195 -11.53 19.11 -14.20
CA TYR A 195 -10.54 20.15 -14.45
C TYR A 195 -10.86 21.45 -13.71
N ASN A 196 -12.14 21.85 -13.66
CA ASN A 196 -12.55 23.05 -12.90
C ASN A 196 -12.58 22.84 -11.38
N ALA A 197 -12.77 21.59 -10.92
CA ALA A 197 -12.70 21.25 -9.51
C ALA A 197 -11.24 21.17 -9.03
N GLY A 198 -10.31 20.81 -9.92
CA GLY A 198 -8.91 20.56 -9.61
C GLY A 198 -8.71 19.21 -8.91
N CYS A 199 -7.69 19.18 -8.06
CA CYS A 199 -7.48 18.20 -7.00
C CYS A 199 -7.80 18.88 -5.65
#